data_AF-A0A0L6JSV8-F1
#
_entry.id   AF-A0A0L6JSV8-F1
#
_cell.length_a   1.000
_cell.length_b   1.000
_cell.length_c   1.000
_cell.angle_alpha   90.00
_cell.angle_beta   90.00
_cell.angle_gamma   90.00
#
_symmetry.space_group_name_H-M   'P 1'
#
loop_
_entity.id
_entity.type
_entity.pdbx_description
1 polymer ?
#
loop_
_entity_poly.entity_id
_entity_poly.type
_entity_poly.pdbx_seq_one_letter_code
_entity_poly.pdbx_strand_id
1 'polypeptide(L)'
;MSKCCKEYEDILIDIYYGEAEINDEIKAHIESCNNCREFLNEMEGLGDQLALLDMDIPIDDSLIRNAFNSVDEKTAKKRKIIDFLLFLVMSIGIFSAIFVLAYKGYGKYLLYGQIGIFFLAPFSLIAFFRGRRLKEGM
;
A
#
# COMPACT_ATOMS: atom_id res chain seq x y z
N MET A 1 -32.99 0.72 40.79
CA MET A 1 -31.95 1.74 40.57
C MET A 1 -32.57 3.12 40.67
N SER A 2 -32.11 3.94 41.61
CA SER A 2 -32.52 5.35 41.68
C SER A 2 -31.86 6.11 40.52
N LYS A 3 -32.53 7.11 39.94
CA LYS A 3 -31.97 7.91 38.82
C LYS A 3 -30.60 8.53 39.14
N CYS A 4 -30.30 8.76 40.42
CA CYS A 4 -29.09 9.40 40.91
C CYS A 4 -27.81 8.60 40.60
N CYS A 5 -27.81 7.26 40.74
CA CYS A 5 -26.59 6.48 40.56
C CYS A 5 -26.10 6.40 39.11
N LYS A 6 -27.00 6.53 38.12
CA LYS A 6 -26.61 6.48 36.69
C LYS A 6 -25.74 7.66 36.28
N GLU A 7 -26.04 8.84 36.78
CA GLU A 7 -25.25 10.04 36.47
C GLU A 7 -23.84 9.93 37.07
N TYR A 8 -23.70 9.31 38.25
CA TYR A 8 -22.38 9.03 38.83
C TYR A 8 -21.64 7.90 38.12
N GLU A 9 -22.33 6.86 37.62
CA GLU A 9 -21.70 5.80 36.81
C GLU A 9 -21.03 6.38 35.55
N ASP A 10 -21.72 7.26 34.82
CA ASP A 10 -21.17 7.93 33.63
C ASP A 10 -19.92 8.77 34.00
N ILE A 11 -19.99 9.54 35.07
CA ILE A 11 -18.85 10.35 35.54
C ILE A 11 -17.67 9.47 36.01
N LEU A 12 -17.94 8.31 36.61
CA LEU A 12 -16.89 7.37 37.02
C LEU A 12 -16.16 6.77 35.82
N ILE A 13 -16.86 6.53 34.70
CA ILE A 13 -16.25 6.07 33.44
C ILE A 13 -15.29 7.15 32.91
N ASP A 14 -15.74 8.41 32.87
CA ASP A 14 -14.90 9.53 32.40
C ASP A 14 -13.66 9.69 33.28
N ILE A 15 -13.79 9.54 34.60
CA ILE A 15 -12.66 9.57 35.53
C ILE A 15 -11.70 8.40 35.27
N TYR A 16 -12.23 7.19 35.05
CA TYR A 16 -11.44 5.99 34.82
C TYR A 16 -10.58 6.09 33.55
N TYR A 17 -11.09 6.70 32.49
CA TYR A 17 -10.35 6.97 31.25
C TYR A 17 -9.54 8.28 31.26
N GLY A 18 -9.56 9.04 32.37
CA GLY A 18 -8.81 10.28 32.53
C GLY A 18 -9.40 11.50 31.80
N GLU A 19 -10.68 11.43 31.43
CA GLU A 19 -11.43 12.53 30.80
C GLU A 19 -12.00 13.52 31.84
N ALA A 20 -12.09 13.11 33.12
CA ALA A 20 -12.57 13.94 34.23
C ALA A 20 -11.76 13.73 35.53
N GLU A 21 -11.82 14.70 36.46
CA GLU A 21 -11.16 14.63 37.77
C GLU A 21 -12.14 14.29 38.91
N ILE A 22 -11.67 13.57 39.93
CA ILE A 22 -12.44 13.33 41.15
C ILE A 22 -12.59 14.63 41.94
N ASN A 23 -13.85 15.06 42.12
CA ASN A 23 -14.20 16.15 43.03
C ASN A 23 -14.69 15.62 44.39
N ASP A 24 -14.80 16.52 45.38
CA ASP A 24 -15.19 16.17 46.75
C ASP A 24 -16.62 15.58 46.84
N GLU A 25 -17.51 15.96 45.93
CA GLU A 25 -18.90 15.49 45.87
C GLU A 25 -18.99 14.03 45.39
N ILE A 26 -18.24 13.69 44.33
CA ILE A 26 -18.13 12.33 43.80
C ILE A 26 -17.48 11.42 44.84
N LYS A 27 -16.44 11.90 45.53
CA LYS A 27 -15.77 11.14 46.59
C LYS A 27 -16.74 10.80 47.73
N ALA A 28 -17.53 11.78 48.19
CA ALA A 28 -18.56 11.56 49.19
C ALA A 28 -19.66 10.58 48.72
N HIS A 29 -20.01 10.60 47.42
CA HIS A 29 -20.97 9.67 46.83
C HIS A 29 -20.45 8.23 46.82
N ILE A 30 -19.19 7.99 46.41
CA ILE A 30 -18.57 6.65 46.41
C ILE A 30 -18.45 6.10 47.85
N GLU A 31 -18.16 6.96 48.82
CA GLU A 31 -18.05 6.58 50.24
C GLU A 31 -19.42 6.26 50.89
N SER A 32 -20.52 6.76 50.34
CA SER A 32 -21.88 6.53 50.87
C SER A 32 -22.73 5.56 50.04
N CYS A 33 -22.42 5.35 48.75
CA CYS A 33 -23.16 4.47 47.85
C CYS A 33 -22.40 3.18 47.57
N ASN A 34 -22.94 2.04 48.06
CA ASN A 34 -22.36 0.73 47.79
C ASN A 34 -22.38 0.37 46.29
N ASN A 35 -23.42 0.75 45.54
CA ASN A 35 -23.51 0.41 44.12
C ASN A 35 -22.42 1.08 43.29
N CYS A 36 -22.19 2.39 43.47
CA CYS A 36 -21.17 3.11 42.73
C CYS A 36 -19.75 2.66 43.11
N ARG A 37 -19.55 2.22 44.36
CA ARG A 37 -18.29 1.62 44.79
C ARG A 37 -18.04 0.26 44.15
N GLU A 38 -19.06 -0.59 44.09
CA GLU A 38 -18.98 -1.90 43.45
C GLU A 38 -18.71 -1.75 41.95
N PHE A 39 -19.39 -0.80 41.29
CA PHE A 39 -19.15 -0.44 39.90
C PHE A 39 -17.69 -0.01 39.63
N LEU A 40 -17.13 0.86 40.48
CA LEU A 40 -15.73 1.29 40.33
C LEU A 40 -14.76 0.12 40.50
N ASN A 41 -14.98 -0.76 41.47
CA ASN A 41 -14.16 -1.94 41.68
C ASN A 41 -14.26 -2.93 40.51
N GLU A 42 -15.44 -3.09 39.90
CA GLU A 42 -15.61 -3.91 38.70
C GLU A 42 -14.82 -3.33 37.51
N MET A 43 -14.83 -2.01 37.32
CA MET A 43 -14.03 -1.36 36.27
C MET A 43 -12.52 -1.54 36.47
N GLU A 44 -12.03 -1.36 37.70
CA GLU A 44 -10.61 -1.62 38.02
C GLU A 44 -10.23 -3.09 37.72
N GLY A 45 -11.08 -4.04 38.13
CA GLY A 45 -10.86 -5.46 37.85
C GLY A 45 -10.89 -5.84 36.36
N LEU A 46 -11.72 -5.16 35.55
CA LEU A 46 -11.74 -5.33 34.10
C LEU A 46 -10.49 -4.72 33.43
N GLY A 47 -10.00 -3.59 33.94
CA GLY A 47 -8.74 -2.98 33.50
C GLY A 47 -7.55 -3.91 33.64
N ASP A 48 -7.42 -4.56 34.79
CA ASP A 48 -6.34 -5.51 35.05
C ASP A 48 -6.40 -6.72 34.11
N GLN A 49 -7.61 -7.17 33.75
CA GLN A 49 -7.79 -8.25 32.78
C GLN A 49 -7.47 -7.80 31.35
N LEU A 50 -7.83 -6.58 30.97
CA LEU A 50 -7.48 -6.00 29.67
C LEU A 50 -5.97 -5.76 29.55
N ALA A 51 -5.31 -5.30 30.61
CA ALA A 51 -3.87 -5.10 30.66
C ALA A 51 -3.10 -6.42 30.44
N LEU A 52 -3.67 -7.55 30.87
CA LEU A 52 -3.14 -8.89 30.54
C LEU A 52 -3.35 -9.27 29.07
N LEU A 53 -4.38 -8.75 28.40
CA LEU A 53 -4.58 -8.93 26.95
C LEU A 53 -3.74 -7.99 26.10
N ASP A 54 -3.28 -6.87 26.65
CA ASP A 54 -2.39 -5.90 26.01
C ASP A 54 -0.92 -6.37 25.99
N MET A 55 -0.67 -7.65 26.30
CA MET A 55 0.61 -8.30 26.05
C MET A 55 0.97 -8.15 24.56
N ASP A 56 2.05 -7.41 24.32
CA ASP A 56 2.73 -7.18 23.03
C ASP A 56 2.27 -8.14 21.94
N ILE A 57 1.25 -7.75 21.18
CA ILE A 57 0.84 -8.51 20.00
C ILE A 57 2.03 -8.47 19.04
N PRO A 58 2.70 -9.61 18.78
CA PRO A 58 3.87 -9.61 17.95
C PRO A 58 3.46 -9.18 16.55
N ILE A 59 4.08 -8.10 16.07
CA ILE A 59 3.86 -7.62 14.71
C ILE A 59 4.38 -8.68 13.74
N ASP A 60 3.49 -9.25 12.93
CA ASP A 60 3.87 -10.20 11.90
C ASP A 60 4.43 -9.46 10.68
N ASP A 61 5.76 -9.33 10.65
CA ASP A 61 6.50 -8.75 9.53
C ASP A 61 6.21 -9.44 8.19
N SER A 62 5.80 -10.71 8.21
CA SER A 62 5.46 -11.45 6.98
C SER A 62 4.15 -10.93 6.37
N LEU A 63 3.19 -10.55 7.21
CA LEU A 63 1.92 -9.96 6.80
C LEU A 63 2.15 -8.59 6.14
N ILE A 64 3.01 -7.78 6.75
CA ILE A 64 3.41 -6.46 6.23
C ILE A 64 4.11 -6.62 4.89
N ARG A 65 5.10 -7.52 4.80
CA ARG A 65 5.86 -7.74 3.57
C ARG A 65 4.97 -8.26 2.43
N ASN A 66 4.01 -9.12 2.73
CA ASN A 66 3.04 -9.62 1.75
C ASN A 66 2.10 -8.51 1.26
N ALA A 67 1.68 -7.60 2.13
CA ALA A 67 0.88 -6.44 1.74
C ALA A 67 1.63 -5.56 0.72
N PHE A 68 2.90 -5.22 0.99
CA PHE A 68 3.72 -4.43 0.06
C PHE A 68 4.00 -5.15 -1.27
N ASN A 69 4.36 -6.44 -1.22
CA ASN A 69 4.58 -7.23 -2.44
C ASN A 69 3.34 -7.26 -3.34
N SER A 70 2.14 -7.35 -2.75
CA SER A 70 0.89 -7.36 -3.51
C SER A 70 0.63 -6.05 -4.27
N VAL A 71 1.14 -4.92 -3.77
CA VAL A 71 1.04 -3.61 -4.40
C VAL A 71 2.05 -3.51 -5.54
N ASP A 72 3.29 -3.93 -5.31
CA ASP A 72 4.36 -3.91 -6.32
C ASP A 72 4.06 -4.83 -7.50
N GLU A 73 3.47 -6.00 -7.27
CA GLU A 73 3.05 -6.87 -8.37
C GLU A 73 1.96 -6.23 -9.24
N LYS A 74 1.01 -5.52 -8.62
CA LYS A 74 -0.08 -4.85 -9.35
C LYS A 74 0.44 -3.68 -10.17
N THR A 75 1.38 -2.89 -9.63
CA THR A 75 1.99 -1.77 -10.37
C THR A 75 2.89 -2.27 -11.51
N ALA A 76 3.67 -3.33 -11.28
CA ALA A 76 4.49 -3.96 -12.31
C ALA A 76 3.66 -4.53 -13.47
N LYS A 77 2.52 -5.18 -13.17
CA LYS A 77 1.59 -5.68 -14.20
C LYS A 77 1.01 -4.53 -15.04
N LYS A 78 0.57 -3.44 -14.40
CA LYS A 78 0.05 -2.25 -15.11
C LYS A 78 1.10 -1.63 -16.03
N ARG A 79 2.35 -1.49 -15.54
CA ARG A 79 3.45 -0.93 -16.34
C ARG A 79 3.74 -1.78 -17.58
N LYS A 80 3.80 -3.11 -17.43
CA LYS A 80 3.97 -4.03 -18.57
C LYS A 80 2.87 -3.89 -19.62
N ILE A 81 1.62 -3.70 -19.20
CA ILE A 81 0.49 -3.49 -20.12
C ILE A 81 0.65 -2.16 -20.87
N ILE A 82 1.01 -1.09 -20.18
CA ILE A 82 1.23 0.22 -20.80
C ILE A 82 2.39 0.15 -21.81
N ASP A 83 3.51 -0.47 -21.43
CA ASP A 83 4.67 -0.64 -22.32
C ASP A 83 4.29 -1.44 -23.57
N PHE A 84 3.49 -2.49 -23.42
CA PHE A 84 2.96 -3.27 -24.54
C PHE A 84 2.02 -2.46 -25.44
N LEU A 85 1.13 -1.66 -24.86
CA LEU A 85 0.18 -0.82 -25.60
C LEU A 85 0.93 0.28 -26.38
N LEU A 86 1.94 0.88 -25.77
CA LEU A 86 2.80 1.87 -26.41
C LEU A 86 3.58 1.23 -27.57
N PHE A 87 4.11 0.03 -27.38
CA PHE A 87 4.73 -0.75 -28.46
C PHE A 87 3.77 -1.04 -29.61
N LEU A 88 2.52 -1.43 -29.32
CA LEU A 88 1.49 -1.69 -30.31
C LEU A 88 1.21 -0.45 -31.16
N VAL A 89 1.01 0.71 -30.53
CA VAL A 89 0.74 1.98 -31.21
C VAL A 89 1.91 2.39 -32.10
N MET A 90 3.15 2.26 -31.60
CA MET A 90 4.35 2.55 -32.39
C MET A 90 4.47 1.62 -33.60
N SER A 91 4.21 0.32 -33.42
CA SER A 91 4.24 -0.67 -34.49
C SER A 91 3.21 -0.34 -35.57
N ILE A 92 1.96 -0.07 -35.18
CA ILE A 92 0.90 0.33 -36.12
C ILE A 92 1.28 1.60 -36.88
N GLY A 93 1.87 2.60 -36.19
CA GLY A 93 2.33 3.83 -36.81
C GLY A 93 3.40 3.59 -37.88
N ILE A 94 4.40 2.75 -37.58
CA ILE A 94 5.47 2.39 -38.53
C ILE A 94 4.88 1.62 -39.72
N PHE A 95 4.03 0.62 -39.47
CA PHE A 95 3.38 -0.16 -40.53
C PHE A 95 2.50 0.72 -41.43
N SER A 96 1.75 1.65 -40.85
CA SER A 96 0.93 2.61 -41.59
C SER A 96 1.79 3.52 -42.47
N ALA A 97 2.91 4.03 -41.94
CA ALA A 97 3.84 4.85 -42.72
C ALA A 97 4.44 4.07 -43.90
N ILE A 98 4.86 2.82 -43.69
CA ILE A 98 5.37 1.93 -44.74
C ILE A 98 4.28 1.67 -45.79
N PHE A 99 3.05 1.41 -45.36
CA PHE A 99 1.92 1.16 -46.24
C PHE A 99 1.60 2.38 -47.13
N VAL A 100 1.59 3.59 -46.56
CA VAL A 100 1.39 4.83 -47.32
C VAL A 100 2.50 5.07 -48.34
N LEU A 101 3.75 4.81 -47.97
CA LEU A 101 4.89 4.93 -48.87
C LEU A 101 4.80 3.93 -50.02
N ALA A 102 4.41 2.69 -49.72
CA ALA A 102 4.19 1.66 -50.74
C ALA A 102 3.05 2.04 -51.69
N TYR A 103 1.91 2.50 -51.15
CA TYR A 103 0.74 2.93 -51.93
C TYR A 103 1.07 4.10 -52.88
N LYS A 104 1.89 5.06 -52.45
CA LYS A 104 2.36 6.17 -53.30
C LYS A 104 3.41 5.77 -54.35
N GLY A 105 3.78 4.49 -54.45
CA GLY A 105 4.74 4.00 -55.43
C GLY A 105 6.21 4.14 -55.03
N TYR A 106 6.51 4.52 -53.79
CA TYR A 106 7.88 4.66 -53.28
C TYR A 106 8.51 3.32 -52.83
N GLY A 107 8.02 2.18 -53.36
CA GLY A 107 8.50 0.85 -52.98
C GLY A 107 10.01 0.64 -53.15
N LYS A 108 10.64 1.33 -54.11
CA LYS A 108 12.11 1.32 -54.30
C LYS A 108 12.87 1.82 -53.06
N TYR A 109 12.35 2.82 -52.37
CA TYR A 109 12.97 3.37 -51.15
C TYR A 109 12.84 2.43 -49.96
N LEU A 110 11.74 1.67 -49.88
CA LEU A 110 11.56 0.63 -48.85
C LEU A 110 12.59 -0.49 -49.02
N LEU A 111 12.88 -0.92 -50.25
CA LEU A 111 13.93 -1.90 -50.54
C LEU A 111 15.32 -1.41 -50.13
N TYR A 112 15.67 -0.16 -50.44
CA TYR A 112 16.95 0.41 -50.00
C TYR A 112 17.06 0.49 -48.47
N GLY A 113 15.98 0.88 -47.79
CA GLY A 113 15.93 0.88 -46.33
C GLY A 113 16.11 -0.52 -45.73
N GLN A 114 15.45 -1.54 -46.30
CA GLN A 114 15.57 -2.92 -45.85
C GLN A 114 16.99 -3.47 -46.03
N ILE A 115 17.63 -3.20 -47.17
CA ILE A 115 19.04 -3.55 -47.40
C ILE A 115 19.93 -2.85 -46.36
N GLY A 116 19.73 -1.56 -46.13
CA GLY A 116 20.48 -0.81 -45.12
C GLY A 116 20.35 -1.38 -43.72
N ILE A 117 19.13 -1.70 -43.28
CA ILE A 117 18.86 -2.32 -41.97
C ILE A 117 19.50 -3.72 -41.90
N PHE A 118 19.38 -4.53 -42.95
CA PHE A 118 19.95 -5.88 -42.99
C PHE A 118 21.47 -5.87 -42.83
N PHE A 119 22.15 -4.87 -43.41
CA PHE A 119 23.58 -4.69 -43.24
C PHE A 119 23.94 -4.03 -41.92
N LEU A 120 23.20 -3.05 -41.41
CA LEU A 120 23.55 -2.30 -40.19
C LEU A 120 23.17 -3.03 -38.89
N ALA A 121 22.06 -3.78 -38.89
CA ALA A 121 21.55 -4.46 -37.70
C ALA A 121 22.57 -5.44 -37.09
N PRO A 122 23.26 -6.31 -37.86
CA PRO A 122 24.29 -7.19 -37.32
C PRO A 122 25.43 -6.42 -36.63
N PHE A 123 25.88 -5.31 -37.21
CA PHE A 123 26.96 -4.50 -36.61
C PHE A 123 26.49 -3.81 -35.33
N SER A 124 25.27 -3.26 -35.31
CA SER A 124 24.70 -2.66 -34.10
C SER A 124 24.53 -3.67 -32.97
N LEU A 125 24.12 -4.91 -33.29
CA LEU A 125 23.99 -5.98 -32.31
C LEU A 125 25.35 -6.38 -31.75
N ILE A 126 26.36 -6.55 -32.61
CA ILE A 126 27.74 -6.85 -32.19
C ILE A 126 28.28 -5.76 -31.25
N ALA A 127 28.08 -4.48 -31.59
CA ALA A 127 28.48 -3.36 -30.75
C ALA A 127 27.74 -3.34 -29.40
N PHE A 128 26.43 -3.59 -29.42
CA PHE A 128 25.60 -3.64 -28.21
C PHE A 128 26.01 -4.79 -27.28
N PHE A 129 26.21 -6.00 -27.82
CA PHE A 129 26.67 -7.16 -27.04
C PHE A 129 28.08 -6.98 -26.49
N ARG A 130 28.97 -6.29 -27.22
CA ARG A 130 30.31 -5.97 -26.73
C ARG A 130 30.27 -4.95 -25.58
N GLY A 131 29.43 -3.92 -25.69
CA GLY A 131 29.23 -2.93 -24.62
C GLY A 131 28.59 -3.52 -23.36
N ARG A 132 27.69 -4.50 -23.50
CA ARG A 132 27.07 -5.19 -22.36
C ARG A 132 28.05 -6.12 -21.64
N ARG A 133 28.85 -6.89 -22.38
CA ARG A 133 29.90 -7.75 -21.80
C ARG A 133 30.97 -6.98 -21.02
N LEU A 134 31.27 -5.73 -21.41
CA LEU A 134 32.20 -4.88 -20.67
C LEU A 134 31.62 -4.31 -19.36
N LYS A 135 30.29 -4.22 -19.26
CA LYS A 135 29.59 -3.73 -18.05
C LYS A 135 29.29 -4.83 -17.02
N GLU A 136 29.24 -6.09 -17.44
CA GLU A 136 29.00 -7.25 -16.57
C GLU A 136 30.31 -7.94 -16.13
N GLY A 137 31.47 -7.50 -16.64
CA GLY A 137 32.80 -8.04 -16.33
C GLY A 137 33.68 -7.14 -15.43
N MET A 138 33.09 -6.13 -14.77
CA MET A 138 33.68 -5.34 -13.69
C MET A 138 32.80 -5.44 -12.45
#